data_AF-A0A093FG86-F1
#
_entry.id   AF-A0A093FG86-F1
#
_cell.length_a   1.000
_cell.length_b   1.000
_cell.length_c   1.000
_cell.angle_alpha   90.00
_cell.angle_beta   90.00
_cell.angle_gamma   90.00
#
_symmetry.space_group_name_H-M   'P 1'
#
loop_
_entity.id
_entity.type
_entity.pdbx_description
1 polymer ?
#
loop_
_entity_poly.entity_id
_entity_poly.type
_entity_poly.pdbx_seq_one_letter_code
_entity_poly.pdbx_strand_id
1 'polypeptide(L)'
;MIRSPDLDSFVCCAVCSKIIPPPPSNATFDRIREYKPFRTRYYTHRDILEIGADIQQEQHEKEEAEIQEHIEKMKAELWSQAEMQKQDAVDKALKEAATNHSAFVQDLKQKLGKELREEVRKAKAEVQQYMEDQQKREAEAAEQRMAHRLRCALMECAREKMQAVAEARKQEREAALKEAARQHRKHLEQLKEEHMLAEDLYQKSIEQLNKEKCHEINTALSITQKENQIETEKQLKEAETLHLDELEKVMVTLKAAEIQVKTLMQKLEKMTDWKDSLEAEIQATRQAFQKYIDATFPNLSPGQANFILPFREAFQQKDTPEEEENSD
;
A
#
# COMPACT_ATOMS: atom_id res chain seq x y z
N MET A 1 -77.33 -32.88 151.75
CA MET A 1 -75.87 -32.97 151.98
C MET A 1 -75.36 -31.57 152.23
N ILE A 2 -74.75 -31.32 153.39
CA ILE A 2 -74.15 -30.02 153.72
C ILE A 2 -73.02 -29.78 152.72
N ARG A 3 -73.15 -28.76 151.86
CA ARG A 3 -72.16 -28.38 150.83
C ARG A 3 -71.32 -27.21 151.31
N SER A 4 -70.77 -27.32 152.52
CA SER A 4 -69.79 -26.35 153.03
C SER A 4 -68.40 -26.95 152.87
N PRO A 5 -67.47 -26.30 152.14
CA PRO A 5 -66.09 -26.76 152.03
C PRO A 5 -65.30 -26.54 153.33
N ASP A 6 -65.82 -25.73 154.25
CA ASP A 6 -65.22 -25.44 155.54
C ASP A 6 -65.82 -26.33 156.64
N LEU A 7 -65.15 -27.46 156.91
CA LEU A 7 -65.52 -28.44 157.94
C LEU A 7 -65.04 -28.03 159.35
N ASP A 8 -64.28 -26.94 159.46
CA ASP A 8 -63.66 -26.53 160.73
C ASP A 8 -64.53 -25.55 161.53
N SER A 9 -65.63 -25.04 160.95
CA SER A 9 -66.42 -23.95 161.54
C SER A 9 -67.81 -24.34 162.08
N PHE A 10 -68.24 -25.61 162.00
CA PHE A 10 -69.56 -26.02 162.50
C PHE A 10 -69.60 -27.38 163.24
N VAL A 11 -70.45 -27.50 164.26
CA VAL A 11 -70.77 -28.78 164.94
C VAL A 11 -72.24 -29.12 164.70
N CYS A 12 -72.48 -30.34 164.24
CA CYS A 12 -73.81 -30.85 163.93
C CYS A 12 -74.26 -31.84 165.02
N CYS A 13 -75.49 -31.67 165.52
CA CYS A 13 -76.06 -32.61 166.50
C CYS A 13 -76.17 -34.01 165.90
N ALA A 14 -75.56 -35.01 166.53
CA ALA A 14 -75.57 -36.39 166.02
C ALA A 14 -76.98 -37.04 165.99
N VAL A 15 -77.95 -36.48 166.72
CA VAL A 15 -79.33 -37.03 166.79
C VAL A 15 -80.25 -36.38 165.77
N CYS A 16 -80.14 -35.06 165.55
CA CYS A 16 -81.06 -34.33 164.67
C CYS A 16 -80.42 -33.76 163.40
N SER A 17 -79.11 -34.00 163.18
CA SER A 17 -78.35 -33.58 162.00
C SER A 17 -78.51 -32.10 161.64
N LYS A 18 -78.83 -31.27 162.64
CA LYS A 18 -78.92 -29.81 162.57
C LYS A 18 -77.67 -29.19 163.16
N ILE A 19 -77.17 -28.15 162.50
CA ILE A 19 -76.08 -27.32 162.98
C ILE A 19 -76.55 -26.64 164.27
N ILE A 20 -75.79 -26.77 165.37
CA ILE A 20 -76.13 -26.16 166.67
C ILE A 20 -75.44 -24.78 166.74
N PRO A 21 -76.20 -23.66 166.73
CA PRO A 21 -75.67 -22.33 167.04
C PRO A 21 -75.74 -22.05 168.56
N PRO A 22 -74.84 -21.21 169.12
CA PRO A 22 -73.69 -20.56 168.46
C PRO A 22 -72.55 -21.56 168.16
N PRO A 23 -71.71 -21.30 167.12
CA PRO A 23 -70.57 -22.15 166.83
C PRO A 23 -69.68 -22.26 168.08
N PRO A 24 -69.26 -23.47 168.47
CA PRO A 24 -68.42 -23.64 169.64
C PRO A 24 -67.10 -22.87 169.49
N SER A 25 -66.57 -22.35 170.60
CA SER A 25 -65.25 -21.70 170.60
C SER A 25 -64.16 -22.70 170.21
N ASN A 26 -63.03 -22.24 169.64
CA ASN A 26 -61.91 -23.13 169.22
C ASN A 26 -61.52 -24.13 170.32
N ALA A 27 -61.42 -23.68 171.57
CA ALA A 27 -61.12 -24.55 172.72
C ALA A 27 -62.19 -25.64 172.98
N THR A 28 -63.46 -25.36 172.66
CA THR A 28 -64.57 -26.33 172.75
C THR A 28 -64.54 -27.31 171.57
N PHE A 29 -64.17 -26.82 170.37
CA PHE A 29 -63.93 -27.67 169.21
C PHE A 29 -62.82 -28.68 169.45
N ASP A 30 -61.71 -28.24 170.04
CA ASP A 30 -60.58 -29.11 170.37
C ASP A 30 -61.01 -30.22 171.35
N ARG A 31 -61.83 -29.91 172.37
CA ARG A 31 -62.42 -30.92 173.28
C ARG A 31 -63.37 -31.89 172.59
N ILE A 32 -64.20 -31.43 171.65
CA ILE A 32 -65.10 -32.32 170.88
C ILE A 32 -64.27 -33.23 169.95
N ARG A 33 -63.15 -32.74 169.41
CA ARG A 33 -62.18 -33.53 168.63
C ARG A 33 -61.42 -34.56 169.49
N GLU A 34 -61.28 -34.35 170.80
CA GLU A 34 -60.72 -35.33 171.74
C GLU A 34 -61.68 -36.49 172.07
N TYR A 35 -62.99 -36.32 171.80
CA TYR A 35 -63.97 -37.39 171.98
C TYR A 35 -63.73 -38.51 170.94
N LYS A 36 -63.30 -39.69 171.43
CA LYS A 36 -62.82 -40.83 170.61
C LYS A 36 -63.65 -41.09 169.32
N PRO A 37 -64.99 -41.19 169.36
CA PRO A 37 -65.78 -41.43 168.14
C PRO A 37 -65.68 -40.32 167.09
N PHE A 38 -65.57 -39.05 167.50
CA PHE A 38 -65.46 -37.91 166.60
C PHE A 38 -64.07 -37.79 165.97
N ARG A 39 -63.02 -38.05 166.76
CA ARG A 39 -61.63 -38.10 166.27
C ARG A 39 -61.48 -39.07 165.12
N THR A 40 -61.90 -40.33 165.32
CA THR A 40 -61.77 -41.35 164.30
C THR A 40 -62.50 -40.93 163.02
N ARG A 41 -63.73 -40.42 163.15
CA ARG A 41 -64.59 -40.03 162.03
C ARG A 41 -64.04 -38.84 161.24
N TYR A 42 -63.47 -37.82 161.91
CA TYR A 42 -62.86 -36.66 161.25
C TYR A 42 -61.64 -37.08 160.42
N TYR A 43 -60.71 -37.84 161.02
CA TYR A 43 -59.52 -38.31 160.30
C TYR A 43 -59.88 -39.29 159.18
N THR A 44 -60.87 -40.19 159.36
CA THR A 44 -61.31 -41.04 158.24
C THR A 44 -61.91 -40.22 157.10
N HIS A 45 -62.69 -39.17 157.40
CA HIS A 45 -63.26 -38.34 156.34
C HIS A 45 -62.19 -37.52 155.61
N ARG A 46 -61.18 -37.04 156.34
CA ARG A 46 -60.03 -36.34 155.77
C ARG A 46 -59.19 -37.26 154.88
N ASP A 47 -58.88 -38.47 155.36
CA ASP A 47 -58.15 -39.48 154.59
C ASP A 47 -58.90 -39.84 153.30
N ILE A 48 -60.24 -40.01 153.35
CA ILE A 48 -61.06 -40.26 152.16
C ILE A 48 -61.01 -39.09 151.17
N LEU A 49 -61.00 -37.85 151.64
CA LEU A 49 -60.92 -36.66 150.79
C LEU A 49 -59.51 -36.47 150.21
N GLU A 50 -58.45 -36.73 150.97
CA GLU A 50 -57.06 -36.72 150.49
C GLU A 50 -56.87 -37.80 149.42
N ILE A 51 -57.31 -39.05 149.67
CA ILE A 51 -57.28 -40.13 148.66
C ILE A 51 -58.11 -39.75 147.42
N GLY A 52 -59.28 -39.13 147.61
CA GLY A 52 -60.11 -38.66 146.50
C GLY A 52 -59.44 -37.56 145.66
N ALA A 53 -58.74 -36.63 146.31
CA ALA A 53 -57.98 -35.58 145.65
C ALA A 53 -56.77 -36.14 144.89
N ASP A 54 -56.04 -37.10 145.47
CA ASP A 54 -54.91 -37.76 144.82
C ASP A 54 -55.37 -38.57 143.60
N ILE A 55 -56.48 -39.32 143.70
CA ILE A 55 -57.07 -40.04 142.56
C ILE A 55 -57.52 -39.06 141.47
N GLN A 56 -58.15 -37.94 141.85
CA GLN A 56 -58.60 -36.93 140.89
C GLN A 56 -57.41 -36.26 140.20
N GLN A 57 -56.34 -35.96 140.92
CA GLN A 57 -55.11 -35.38 140.38
C GLN A 57 -54.42 -36.36 139.42
N GLU A 58 -54.29 -37.64 139.81
CA GLU A 58 -53.71 -38.67 138.93
C GLU A 58 -54.55 -38.90 137.66
N GLN A 59 -55.88 -38.81 137.77
CA GLN A 59 -56.76 -38.85 136.59
C GLN A 59 -56.56 -37.61 135.70
N HIS A 60 -56.48 -36.42 136.28
CA HIS A 60 -56.21 -35.19 135.53
C HIS A 60 -54.86 -35.23 134.81
N GLU A 61 -53.81 -35.71 135.47
CA GLU A 61 -52.48 -35.85 134.88
C GLU A 61 -52.44 -36.88 133.75
N LYS A 62 -53.18 -37.99 133.88
CA LYS A 62 -53.34 -38.98 132.79
C LYS A 62 -54.10 -38.38 131.60
N GLU A 63 -55.21 -37.70 131.84
CA GLU A 63 -55.99 -37.03 130.78
C GLU A 63 -55.16 -35.93 130.09
N GLU A 64 -54.40 -35.13 130.84
CA GLU A 64 -53.49 -34.11 130.28
C GLU A 64 -52.36 -34.74 129.46
N ALA A 65 -51.78 -35.85 129.92
CA ALA A 65 -50.75 -36.57 129.16
C ALA A 65 -51.31 -37.16 127.85
N GLU A 66 -52.52 -37.73 127.87
CA GLU A 66 -53.21 -38.23 126.67
C GLU A 66 -53.52 -37.09 125.69
N ILE A 67 -54.02 -35.95 126.18
CA ILE A 67 -54.26 -34.75 125.37
C ILE A 67 -52.95 -34.28 124.73
N GLN A 68 -51.86 -34.22 125.51
CA GLN A 68 -50.56 -33.80 125.00
C GLN A 68 -50.00 -34.77 123.95
N GLU A 69 -50.17 -36.09 124.14
CA GLU A 69 -49.79 -37.09 123.14
C GLU A 69 -50.60 -36.92 121.85
N HIS A 70 -51.90 -36.67 121.94
CA HIS A 70 -52.75 -36.38 120.78
C HIS A 70 -52.34 -35.09 120.06
N ILE A 71 -51.98 -34.04 120.80
CA ILE A 71 -51.47 -32.79 120.23
C ILE A 71 -50.17 -33.03 119.48
N GLU A 72 -49.21 -33.77 120.06
CA GLU A 72 -47.93 -34.05 119.41
C GLU A 72 -48.10 -34.94 118.17
N LYS A 73 -48.97 -35.96 118.22
CA LYS A 73 -49.33 -36.75 117.02
C LYS A 73 -49.92 -35.87 115.92
N MET A 74 -50.87 -35.00 116.26
CA MET A 74 -51.51 -34.09 115.30
C MET A 74 -50.51 -33.09 114.72
N LYS A 75 -49.58 -32.56 115.54
CA LYS A 75 -48.49 -31.71 115.05
C LYS A 75 -47.59 -32.46 114.07
N ALA A 76 -47.20 -33.69 114.38
CA ALA A 76 -46.34 -34.49 113.50
C ALA A 76 -47.02 -34.79 112.15
N GLU A 77 -48.31 -35.14 112.17
CA GLU A 77 -49.10 -35.34 110.95
C GLU A 77 -49.22 -34.06 110.12
N LEU A 78 -49.52 -32.91 110.76
CA LEU A 78 -49.57 -31.62 110.10
C LEU A 78 -48.22 -31.23 109.49
N TRP A 79 -47.11 -31.46 110.20
CA TRP A 79 -45.76 -31.22 109.68
C TRP A 79 -45.45 -32.12 108.47
N SER A 80 -45.81 -33.41 108.54
CA SER A 80 -45.64 -34.32 107.41
C SER A 80 -46.46 -33.90 106.20
N GLN A 81 -47.70 -33.46 106.39
CA GLN A 81 -48.54 -32.94 105.30
C GLN A 81 -47.98 -31.65 104.72
N ALA A 82 -47.50 -30.73 105.57
CA ALA A 82 -46.89 -29.49 105.13
C ALA A 82 -45.61 -29.73 104.31
N GLU A 83 -44.74 -30.66 104.75
CA GLU A 83 -43.52 -30.97 104.00
C GLU A 83 -43.85 -31.66 102.66
N MET A 84 -44.86 -32.54 102.63
CA MET A 84 -45.33 -33.14 101.37
C MET A 84 -45.88 -32.10 100.40
N GLN A 85 -46.75 -31.18 100.87
CA GLN A 85 -47.29 -30.10 100.05
C GLN A 85 -46.20 -29.15 99.54
N LYS A 86 -45.21 -28.84 100.37
CA LYS A 86 -44.05 -28.03 99.99
C LYS A 86 -43.23 -28.75 98.92
N GLN A 87 -42.97 -30.04 99.08
CA GLN A 87 -42.22 -30.83 98.11
C GLN A 87 -42.97 -30.94 96.78
N ASP A 88 -44.28 -31.19 96.80
CA ASP A 88 -45.12 -31.18 95.60
C ASP A 88 -45.13 -29.80 94.91
N ALA A 89 -45.19 -28.71 95.67
CA ALA A 89 -45.13 -27.35 95.14
C ALA A 89 -43.77 -27.04 94.49
N VAL A 90 -42.66 -27.47 95.11
CA VAL A 90 -41.31 -27.33 94.57
C VAL A 90 -41.14 -28.17 93.31
N ASP A 91 -41.57 -29.42 93.31
CA ASP A 91 -41.49 -30.30 92.15
C ASP A 91 -42.34 -29.78 90.98
N LYS A 92 -43.52 -29.23 91.28
CA LYS A 92 -44.36 -28.56 90.28
C LYS A 92 -43.67 -27.32 89.72
N ALA A 93 -43.12 -26.46 90.57
CA ALA A 93 -42.40 -25.27 90.14
C ALA A 93 -41.15 -25.60 89.31
N LEU A 94 -40.41 -26.66 89.67
CA LEU A 94 -39.25 -27.14 88.91
C LEU A 94 -39.66 -27.69 87.55
N LYS A 95 -40.74 -28.48 87.48
CA LYS A 95 -41.29 -28.99 86.21
C LYS A 95 -41.74 -27.84 85.31
N GLU A 96 -42.49 -26.87 85.85
CA GLU A 96 -42.94 -25.69 85.11
C GLU A 96 -41.77 -24.81 84.66
N ALA A 97 -40.75 -24.62 85.49
CA ALA A 97 -39.54 -23.89 85.12
C ALA A 97 -38.77 -24.61 83.99
N ALA A 98 -38.64 -25.94 84.08
CA ALA A 98 -37.99 -26.75 83.05
C ALA A 98 -38.77 -26.73 81.72
N THR A 99 -40.10 -26.85 81.75
CA THR A 99 -40.93 -26.77 80.53
C THR A 99 -40.84 -25.39 79.89
N ASN A 100 -40.97 -24.32 80.68
CA ASN A 100 -40.84 -22.94 80.22
C ASN A 100 -39.45 -22.66 79.64
N HIS A 101 -38.39 -23.10 80.32
CA HIS A 101 -37.02 -22.97 79.82
C HIS A 101 -36.83 -23.73 78.51
N SER A 102 -37.30 -24.98 78.44
CA SER A 102 -37.18 -25.79 77.22
C SER A 102 -37.93 -25.18 76.03
N ALA A 103 -39.13 -24.64 76.26
CA ALA A 103 -39.91 -23.92 75.25
C ALA A 103 -39.18 -22.64 74.79
N PHE A 104 -38.64 -21.86 75.72
CA PHE A 104 -37.87 -20.65 75.40
C PHE A 104 -36.61 -20.97 74.58
N VAL A 105 -35.86 -22.01 74.96
CA VAL A 105 -34.68 -22.46 74.21
C VAL A 105 -35.06 -22.93 72.81
N GLN A 106 -36.19 -23.63 72.64
CA GLN A 106 -36.66 -24.04 71.32
C GLN A 106 -37.06 -22.84 70.45
N ASP A 107 -37.80 -21.86 70.99
CA ASP A 107 -38.16 -20.64 70.27
C ASP A 107 -36.91 -19.85 69.85
N LEU A 108 -35.93 -19.68 70.74
CA LEU A 108 -34.64 -19.06 70.41
C LEU A 108 -33.91 -19.80 69.30
N LYS A 109 -33.84 -21.14 69.36
CA LYS A 109 -33.23 -21.95 68.28
C LYS A 109 -33.94 -21.76 66.96
N GLN A 110 -35.27 -21.66 66.95
CA GLN A 110 -36.04 -21.40 65.73
C GLN A 110 -35.79 -20.00 65.17
N LYS A 111 -35.75 -18.97 66.02
CA LYS A 111 -35.46 -17.58 65.63
C LYS A 111 -34.05 -17.45 65.04
N LEU A 112 -33.04 -17.91 65.77
CA LEU A 112 -31.65 -17.94 65.30
C LEU A 112 -31.50 -18.77 64.02
N GLY A 113 -32.22 -19.89 63.91
CA GLY A 113 -32.22 -20.70 62.69
C GLY A 113 -32.85 -20.00 61.49
N LYS A 114 -33.86 -19.12 61.68
CA LYS A 114 -34.43 -18.29 60.62
C LYS A 114 -33.46 -17.18 60.21
N GLU A 115 -32.92 -16.43 61.18
CA GLU A 115 -31.94 -15.36 60.93
C GLU A 115 -30.70 -15.90 60.21
N LEU A 116 -30.15 -17.04 60.65
CA LEU A 116 -29.00 -17.66 60.00
C LEU A 116 -29.32 -18.06 58.55
N ARG A 117 -30.52 -18.58 58.27
CA ARG A 117 -30.93 -18.90 56.89
C ARG A 117 -31.05 -17.65 56.02
N GLU A 118 -31.56 -16.55 56.58
CA GLU A 118 -31.68 -15.29 55.85
C GLU A 118 -30.31 -14.67 55.57
N GLU A 119 -29.42 -14.64 56.55
CA GLU A 119 -28.04 -14.14 56.37
C GLU A 119 -27.25 -15.01 55.40
N VAL A 120 -27.37 -16.34 55.47
CA VAL A 120 -26.78 -17.24 54.47
C VAL A 120 -27.35 -16.98 53.08
N ARG A 121 -28.65 -16.67 52.96
CA ARG A 121 -29.26 -16.33 51.66
C ARG A 121 -28.73 -14.99 51.12
N LYS A 122 -28.59 -13.97 51.98
CA LYS A 122 -28.02 -12.67 51.61
C LYS A 122 -26.56 -12.83 51.17
N ALA A 123 -25.74 -13.50 51.98
CA ALA A 123 -24.34 -13.76 51.64
C ALA A 123 -24.20 -14.56 50.33
N LYS A 124 -25.05 -15.57 50.09
CA LYS A 124 -25.06 -16.29 48.81
C LYS A 124 -25.41 -15.38 47.62
N ALA A 125 -26.39 -14.50 47.79
CA ALA A 125 -26.79 -13.56 46.75
C ALA A 125 -25.67 -12.54 46.45
N GLU A 126 -25.01 -12.00 47.48
CA GLU A 126 -23.88 -11.09 47.32
C GLU A 126 -22.68 -11.77 46.62
N VAL A 127 -22.35 -12.99 47.03
CA VAL A 127 -21.30 -13.78 46.38
C VAL A 127 -21.67 -14.05 44.92
N GLN A 128 -22.92 -14.42 44.62
CA GLN A 128 -23.36 -14.65 43.25
C GLN A 128 -23.27 -13.37 42.40
N GLN A 129 -23.75 -12.24 42.91
CA GLN A 129 -23.63 -10.94 42.22
C GLN A 129 -22.17 -10.56 41.97
N TYR A 130 -21.30 -10.73 42.97
CA TYR A 130 -19.87 -10.47 42.81
C TYR A 130 -19.25 -11.35 41.72
N MET A 131 -19.60 -12.64 41.67
CA MET A 131 -19.11 -13.55 40.63
C MET A 131 -19.61 -13.17 39.25
N GLU A 132 -20.88 -12.79 39.11
CA GLU A 132 -21.45 -12.29 37.84
C GLU A 132 -20.75 -11.01 37.36
N ASP A 133 -20.47 -10.08 38.28
CA ASP A 133 -19.77 -8.83 37.95
C ASP A 133 -18.31 -9.09 37.55
N GLN A 134 -17.61 -10.03 38.21
CA GLN A 134 -16.27 -10.43 37.79
C GLN A 134 -16.28 -11.06 36.40
N GLN A 135 -17.24 -11.96 36.13
CA GLN A 135 -17.39 -12.57 34.81
C GLN A 135 -17.67 -11.52 33.72
N LYS A 136 -18.52 -10.52 33.99
CA LYS A 136 -18.76 -9.40 33.07
C LYS A 136 -17.49 -8.60 32.80
N ARG A 137 -16.73 -8.24 33.85
CA ARG A 137 -15.46 -7.51 33.69
C ARG A 137 -14.43 -8.29 32.87
N GLU A 138 -14.31 -9.59 33.12
CA GLU A 138 -13.43 -10.47 32.35
C GLU A 138 -13.86 -10.60 30.89
N ALA A 139 -15.17 -10.75 30.64
CA ALA A 139 -15.74 -10.81 29.30
C ALA A 139 -15.51 -9.49 28.54
N GLU A 140 -15.83 -8.35 29.13
CA GLU A 140 -15.58 -7.02 28.54
C GLU A 140 -14.09 -6.80 28.24
N ALA A 141 -13.20 -7.17 29.17
CA ALA A 141 -11.77 -7.07 28.95
C ALA A 141 -11.30 -8.02 27.82
N ALA A 142 -11.87 -9.22 27.70
CA ALA A 142 -11.58 -10.14 26.61
C ALA A 142 -12.07 -9.59 25.26
N GLU A 143 -13.28 -9.05 25.20
CA GLU A 143 -13.84 -8.40 24.01
C GLU A 143 -12.99 -7.21 23.56
N GLN A 144 -12.56 -6.34 24.49
CA GLN A 144 -11.68 -5.22 24.18
C GLN A 144 -10.34 -5.69 23.61
N ARG A 145 -9.73 -6.74 24.19
CA ARG A 145 -8.50 -7.34 23.66
C ARG A 145 -8.72 -7.92 22.26
N MET A 146 -9.84 -8.59 22.01
CA MET A 146 -10.16 -9.13 20.69
C MET A 146 -10.42 -8.01 19.67
N ALA A 147 -11.18 -6.98 20.03
CA ALA A 147 -11.46 -5.83 19.18
C ALA A 147 -10.17 -5.08 18.80
N HIS A 148 -9.25 -4.89 19.75
CA HIS A 148 -7.94 -4.31 19.47
C HIS A 148 -7.13 -5.16 18.49
N ARG A 149 -7.05 -6.48 18.71
CA ARG A 149 -6.37 -7.41 17.79
C ARG A 149 -6.96 -7.37 16.39
N LEU A 150 -8.30 -7.39 16.29
CA LEU A 150 -8.99 -7.31 15.01
C LEU A 150 -8.68 -5.99 14.29
N ARG A 151 -8.68 -4.87 15.01
CA ARG A 151 -8.31 -3.57 14.45
C ARG A 151 -6.87 -3.54 13.93
N CYS A 152 -5.92 -4.10 14.69
CA CYS A 152 -4.53 -4.23 14.26
C CYS A 152 -4.40 -5.07 12.98
N ALA A 153 -5.03 -6.25 12.95
CA ALA A 153 -5.03 -7.14 11.78
C ALA A 153 -5.65 -6.47 10.54
N LEU A 154 -6.73 -5.70 10.71
CA LEU A 154 -7.35 -4.93 9.62
C LEU A 154 -6.40 -3.83 9.09
N MET A 155 -5.68 -3.14 9.96
CA MET A 155 -4.68 -2.14 9.56
C MET A 155 -3.50 -2.78 8.82
N GLU A 156 -3.02 -3.93 9.30
CA GLU A 156 -1.94 -4.71 8.64
C GLU A 156 -2.39 -5.18 7.25
N CYS A 157 -3.58 -5.78 7.13
CA CYS A 157 -4.15 -6.19 5.86
C CYS A 157 -4.35 -5.00 4.89
N ALA A 158 -4.81 -3.86 5.38
CA ALA A 158 -4.93 -2.65 4.56
C ALA A 158 -3.56 -2.17 4.06
N ARG A 159 -2.52 -2.22 4.90
CA ARG A 159 -1.15 -1.89 4.51
C ARG A 159 -0.61 -2.86 3.46
N GLU A 160 -0.77 -4.16 3.67
CA GLU A 160 -0.36 -5.20 2.73
C GLU A 160 -1.06 -5.05 1.38
N LYS A 161 -2.38 -4.78 1.39
CA LYS A 161 -3.14 -4.49 0.18
C LYS A 161 -2.58 -3.27 -0.56
N MET A 162 -2.26 -2.19 0.14
CA MET A 162 -1.66 -1.01 -0.49
C MET A 162 -0.29 -1.31 -1.10
N GLN A 163 0.55 -2.09 -0.41
CA GLN A 163 1.86 -2.52 -0.92
C GLN A 163 1.69 -3.40 -2.16
N ALA A 164 0.83 -4.42 -2.12
CA ALA A 164 0.56 -5.29 -3.25
C ALA A 164 0.02 -4.52 -4.48
N VAL A 165 -0.88 -3.57 -4.27
CA VAL A 165 -1.38 -2.71 -5.36
C VAL A 165 -0.28 -1.79 -5.91
N ALA A 166 0.58 -1.24 -5.05
CA ALA A 166 1.69 -0.40 -5.50
C ALA A 166 2.71 -1.19 -6.32
N GLU A 167 3.04 -2.42 -5.89
CA GLU A 167 3.90 -3.34 -6.62
C GLU A 167 3.30 -3.75 -7.97
N ALA A 168 2.02 -4.13 -7.99
CA ALA A 168 1.30 -4.46 -9.23
C ALA A 168 1.31 -3.27 -10.21
N ARG A 169 1.01 -2.06 -9.74
CA ARG A 169 1.06 -0.84 -10.57
C ARG A 169 2.46 -0.53 -11.08
N LYS A 170 3.51 -0.79 -10.28
CA LYS A 170 4.90 -0.64 -10.72
C LYS A 170 5.22 -1.62 -11.84
N GLN A 171 4.84 -2.88 -11.69
CA GLN A 171 5.02 -3.91 -12.72
C GLN A 171 4.24 -3.59 -13.99
N GLU A 172 3.00 -3.13 -13.89
CA GLU A 172 2.19 -2.67 -15.03
C GLU A 172 2.86 -1.51 -15.77
N ARG A 173 3.38 -0.50 -15.04
CA ARG A 173 4.11 0.62 -15.65
C ARG A 173 5.38 0.15 -16.36
N GLU A 174 6.16 -0.72 -15.73
CA GLU A 174 7.36 -1.28 -16.35
C GLU A 174 7.03 -2.10 -17.61
N ALA A 175 5.97 -2.90 -17.58
CA ALA A 175 5.50 -3.66 -18.73
C ALA A 175 5.01 -2.72 -19.85
N ALA A 176 4.23 -1.69 -19.52
CA ALA A 176 3.77 -0.69 -20.47
C ALA A 176 4.93 0.08 -21.11
N LEU A 177 5.95 0.46 -20.33
CA LEU A 177 7.16 1.12 -20.85
C LEU A 177 7.96 0.20 -21.76
N LYS A 178 8.12 -1.08 -21.41
CA LYS A 178 8.79 -2.07 -22.26
C LYS A 178 8.04 -2.27 -23.58
N GLU A 179 6.72 -2.36 -23.53
CA GLU A 179 5.91 -2.54 -24.73
C GLU A 179 5.90 -1.28 -25.60
N ALA A 180 5.80 -0.09 -25.01
CA ALA A 180 5.91 1.18 -25.73
C ALA A 180 7.29 1.32 -26.39
N ALA A 181 8.37 0.96 -25.69
CA ALA A 181 9.72 0.94 -26.28
C ALA A 181 9.84 -0.08 -27.42
N ARG A 182 9.21 -1.26 -27.30
CA ARG A 182 9.16 -2.26 -28.36
C ARG A 182 8.42 -1.74 -29.59
N GLN A 183 7.27 -1.11 -29.41
CA GLN A 183 6.51 -0.49 -30.49
C GLN A 183 7.30 0.65 -31.15
N HIS A 184 7.93 1.51 -30.35
CA HIS A 184 8.76 2.59 -30.87
C HIS A 184 9.93 2.06 -31.72
N ARG A 185 10.62 1.00 -31.28
CA ARG A 185 11.67 0.34 -32.08
C ARG A 185 11.14 -0.20 -33.40
N LYS A 186 10.00 -0.91 -33.38
CA LYS A 186 9.36 -1.43 -34.59
C LYS A 186 8.99 -0.32 -35.57
N HIS A 187 8.40 0.78 -35.09
CA HIS A 187 8.08 1.92 -35.94
C HIS A 187 9.33 2.58 -36.53
N LEU A 188 10.42 2.66 -35.75
CA LEU A 188 11.68 3.23 -36.22
C LEU A 188 12.36 2.33 -37.26
N GLU A 189 12.26 1.01 -37.12
CA GLU A 189 12.68 0.04 -38.13
C GLU A 189 11.85 0.16 -39.41
N GLN A 190 10.52 0.22 -39.31
CA GLN A 190 9.63 0.44 -40.45
C GLN A 190 9.95 1.76 -41.19
N LEU A 191 10.15 2.85 -40.46
CA LEU A 191 10.56 4.13 -41.03
C LEU A 191 11.89 4.05 -41.78
N LYS A 192 12.86 3.28 -41.25
CA LYS A 192 14.14 3.06 -41.94
C LYS A 192 13.96 2.24 -43.21
N GLU A 193 13.15 1.18 -43.18
CA GLU A 193 12.84 0.37 -44.36
C GLU A 193 12.12 1.20 -45.43
N GLU A 194 11.11 1.98 -45.05
CA GLU A 194 10.41 2.90 -45.95
C GLU A 194 11.35 3.95 -46.54
N HIS A 195 12.26 4.51 -45.73
CA HIS A 195 13.28 5.45 -46.18
C HIS A 195 14.24 4.82 -47.19
N MET A 196 14.79 3.64 -46.87
CA MET A 196 15.68 2.90 -47.78
C MET A 196 15.00 2.59 -49.12
N LEU A 197 13.73 2.17 -49.09
CA LEU A 197 12.96 1.92 -50.30
C LEU A 197 12.72 3.20 -51.10
N ALA A 198 12.41 4.32 -50.44
CA ALA A 198 12.25 5.61 -51.09
C ALA A 198 13.56 6.09 -51.72
N GLU A 199 14.69 5.99 -51.01
CA GLU A 199 16.03 6.30 -51.52
C GLU A 199 16.38 5.46 -52.74
N ASP A 200 16.16 4.14 -52.69
CA ASP A 200 16.38 3.24 -53.84
C ASP A 200 15.52 3.65 -55.05
N LEU A 201 14.27 4.04 -54.84
CA LEU A 201 13.38 4.53 -55.90
C LEU A 201 13.88 5.86 -56.47
N TYR A 202 14.28 6.80 -55.63
CA TYR A 202 14.85 8.07 -56.07
C TYR A 202 16.15 7.87 -56.84
N GLN A 203 17.03 6.98 -56.38
CA GLN A 203 18.28 6.68 -57.03
C GLN A 203 18.06 6.05 -58.40
N LYS A 204 17.15 5.08 -58.52
CA LYS A 204 16.73 4.51 -59.82
C LYS A 204 16.15 5.58 -60.75
N SER A 205 15.32 6.48 -60.22
CA SER A 205 14.74 7.57 -61.00
C SER A 205 15.80 8.55 -61.50
N ILE A 206 16.79 8.91 -60.67
CA ILE A 206 17.92 9.77 -61.05
C ILE A 206 18.79 9.08 -62.09
N GLU A 207 19.09 7.78 -61.92
CA GLU A 207 19.85 7.00 -62.91
C GLU A 207 19.15 6.93 -64.27
N GLN A 208 17.82 6.74 -64.26
CA GLN A 208 17.04 6.76 -65.49
C GLN A 208 17.08 8.14 -66.16
N LEU A 209 16.86 9.21 -65.39
CA LEU A 209 16.93 10.58 -65.88
C LEU A 209 18.31 10.91 -66.46
N ASN A 210 19.38 10.46 -65.80
CA ASN A 210 20.74 10.63 -66.30
C ASN A 210 20.95 9.90 -67.63
N LYS A 211 20.45 8.66 -67.77
CA LYS A 211 20.51 7.93 -69.05
C LYS A 211 19.75 8.67 -70.16
N GLU A 212 18.54 9.14 -69.87
CA GLU A 212 17.72 9.93 -70.79
C GLU A 212 18.45 11.22 -71.22
N LYS A 213 19.01 11.97 -70.27
CA LYS A 213 19.77 13.20 -70.55
C LYS A 213 21.06 12.93 -71.33
N CYS A 214 21.79 11.85 -71.02
CA CYS A 214 22.94 11.44 -71.83
C CYS A 214 22.53 11.09 -73.27
N HIS A 215 21.39 10.42 -73.46
CA HIS A 215 20.87 10.11 -74.79
C HIS A 215 20.45 11.37 -75.56
N GLU A 216 19.77 12.31 -74.90
CA GLU A 216 19.42 13.62 -75.46
C GLU A 216 20.68 14.40 -75.89
N ILE A 217 21.69 14.48 -75.01
CA ILE A 217 22.97 15.16 -75.30
C ILE A 217 23.69 14.50 -76.47
N ASN A 218 23.78 13.16 -76.49
CA ASN A 218 24.44 12.45 -77.60
C ASN A 218 23.70 12.64 -78.93
N THR A 219 22.37 12.68 -78.89
CA THR A 219 21.55 12.96 -80.08
C THR A 219 21.78 14.38 -80.58
N ALA A 220 21.76 15.37 -79.68
CA ALA A 220 22.05 16.77 -80.00
C ALA A 220 23.47 16.93 -80.57
N LEU A 221 24.48 16.32 -79.94
CA LEU A 221 25.86 16.31 -80.44
C LEU A 221 25.97 15.69 -81.83
N SER A 222 25.28 14.56 -82.08
CA SER A 222 25.28 13.93 -83.40
C SER A 222 24.61 14.82 -84.46
N ILE A 223 23.54 15.52 -84.12
CA ILE A 223 22.88 16.48 -85.00
C ILE A 223 23.85 17.63 -85.32
N THR A 224 24.43 18.27 -84.30
CA THR A 224 25.38 19.38 -84.49
C THR A 224 26.62 18.95 -85.27
N GLN A 225 27.14 17.73 -85.05
CA GLN A 225 28.25 17.19 -85.85
C GLN A 225 27.87 17.03 -87.32
N LYS A 226 26.68 16.50 -87.61
CA LYS A 226 26.19 16.36 -88.99
C LYS A 226 25.94 17.72 -89.65
N GLU A 227 25.35 18.66 -88.92
CA GLU A 227 25.15 20.03 -89.40
C GLU A 227 26.48 20.70 -89.72
N ASN A 228 27.47 20.59 -88.83
CA ASN A 228 28.82 21.09 -89.07
C ASN A 228 29.48 20.42 -90.28
N GLN A 229 29.35 19.09 -90.45
CA GLN A 229 29.85 18.38 -91.63
C GLN A 229 29.21 18.91 -92.92
N ILE A 230 27.88 19.02 -92.94
CA ILE A 230 27.14 19.57 -94.09
C ILE A 230 27.56 21.00 -94.38
N GLU A 231 27.74 21.84 -93.36
CA GLU A 231 28.18 23.23 -93.52
C GLU A 231 29.62 23.30 -94.05
N THR A 232 30.53 22.46 -93.54
CA THR A 232 31.90 22.38 -94.08
C THR A 232 31.93 21.85 -95.52
N GLU A 233 31.06 20.90 -95.88
CA GLU A 233 30.93 20.41 -97.26
C GLU A 233 30.35 21.48 -98.19
N LYS A 234 29.40 22.29 -97.72
CA LYS A 234 28.89 23.45 -98.47
C LYS A 234 29.98 24.48 -98.70
N GLN A 235 30.71 24.86 -97.65
CA GLN A 235 31.82 25.80 -97.73
C GLN A 235 32.92 25.28 -98.67
N LEU A 236 33.22 23.97 -98.64
CA LEU A 236 34.17 23.35 -99.54
C LEU A 236 33.70 23.43 -101.01
N LYS A 237 32.43 23.09 -101.29
CA LYS A 237 31.85 23.18 -102.63
C LYS A 237 31.81 24.63 -103.14
N GLU A 238 31.46 25.58 -102.28
CA GLU A 238 31.50 27.01 -102.61
C GLU A 238 32.93 27.45 -102.95
N ALA A 239 33.93 27.08 -102.15
CA ALA A 239 35.33 27.33 -102.43
C ALA A 239 35.81 26.67 -103.73
N GLU A 240 35.41 25.42 -104.01
CA GLU A 240 35.70 24.72 -105.26
C GLU A 240 35.12 25.46 -106.47
N THR A 241 33.88 25.94 -106.40
CA THR A 241 33.27 26.72 -107.50
C THR A 241 33.98 28.05 -107.72
N LEU A 242 34.37 28.76 -106.65
CA LEU A 242 35.14 29.99 -106.75
C LEU A 242 36.51 29.74 -107.39
N HIS A 243 37.20 28.67 -106.98
CA HIS A 243 38.49 28.30 -107.56
C HIS A 243 38.37 27.88 -109.02
N LEU A 244 37.32 27.15 -109.41
CA LEU A 244 37.05 26.81 -110.82
C LEU A 244 36.81 28.08 -111.66
N ASP A 245 36.03 29.04 -111.15
CA ASP A 245 35.80 30.32 -111.82
C ASP A 245 37.09 31.15 -111.96
N GLU A 246 37.95 31.15 -110.94
CA GLU A 246 39.27 31.76 -111.00
C GLU A 246 40.17 31.09 -112.03
N LEU A 247 40.18 29.76 -112.07
CA LEU A 247 40.97 28.97 -113.00
C LEU A 247 40.49 29.18 -114.45
N GLU A 248 39.19 29.32 -114.68
CA GLU A 248 38.64 29.66 -115.98
C GLU A 248 39.06 31.08 -116.43
N LYS A 249 39.03 32.07 -115.54
CA LYS A 249 39.56 33.42 -115.83
C LYS A 249 41.03 33.37 -116.21
N VAL A 250 41.84 32.62 -115.45
CA VAL A 250 43.27 32.44 -115.75
C VAL A 250 43.43 31.74 -117.11
N MET A 251 42.69 30.69 -117.41
CA MET A 251 42.72 30.02 -118.72
C MET A 251 42.36 30.97 -119.88
N VAL A 252 41.38 31.86 -119.70
CA VAL A 252 41.02 32.87 -120.71
C VAL A 252 42.17 33.85 -120.93
N THR A 253 42.80 34.34 -119.86
CA THR A 253 43.96 35.25 -119.97
C THR A 253 45.18 34.57 -120.59
N LEU A 254 45.44 33.30 -120.26
CA LEU A 254 46.50 32.49 -120.85
C LEU A 254 46.28 32.31 -122.35
N LYS A 255 45.07 31.92 -122.78
CA LYS A 255 44.73 31.80 -124.21
C LYS A 255 44.90 33.14 -124.95
N ALA A 256 44.53 34.26 -124.33
CA ALA A 256 44.74 35.58 -124.91
C ALA A 256 46.23 35.90 -125.07
N ALA A 257 47.05 35.58 -124.07
CA ALA A 257 48.51 35.73 -124.13
C ALA A 257 49.12 34.80 -125.21
N GLU A 258 48.70 33.54 -125.31
CA GLU A 258 49.15 32.63 -126.38
C GLU A 258 48.84 33.16 -127.78
N ILE A 259 47.65 33.74 -127.98
CA ILE A 259 47.28 34.38 -129.26
C ILE A 259 48.18 35.59 -129.53
N GLN A 260 48.50 36.39 -128.51
CA GLN A 260 49.44 37.51 -128.66
C GLN A 260 50.85 37.01 -129.02
N VAL A 261 51.35 35.96 -128.36
CA VAL A 261 52.64 35.34 -128.67
C VAL A 261 52.68 34.81 -130.10
N LYS A 262 51.63 34.09 -130.55
CA LYS A 262 51.53 33.62 -131.94
C LYS A 262 51.53 34.77 -132.94
N THR A 263 50.82 35.86 -132.63
CA THR A 263 50.78 37.06 -133.49
C THR A 263 52.15 37.75 -133.56
N LEU A 264 52.86 37.84 -132.43
CA LEU A 264 54.22 38.38 -132.38
C LEU A 264 55.21 37.51 -133.14
N MET A 265 55.13 36.17 -133.00
CA MET A 265 55.95 35.24 -133.77
C MET A 265 55.75 35.43 -135.28
N GLN A 266 54.50 35.51 -135.75
CA GLN A 266 54.21 35.77 -137.17
C GLN A 266 54.75 37.13 -137.67
N LYS A 267 54.74 38.16 -136.81
CA LYS A 267 55.36 39.46 -137.15
C LYS A 267 56.88 39.34 -137.23
N LEU A 268 57.50 38.58 -136.32
CA LEU A 268 58.94 38.39 -136.28
C LEU A 268 59.43 37.61 -137.50
N GLU A 269 58.69 36.57 -137.91
CA GLU A 269 58.93 35.78 -139.12
C GLU A 269 58.94 36.69 -140.36
N LYS A 270 57.90 37.51 -140.54
CA LYS A 270 57.83 38.50 -141.64
C LYS A 270 58.98 39.52 -141.61
N MET A 271 59.39 39.99 -140.43
CA MET A 271 60.52 40.93 -140.29
C MET A 271 61.86 40.24 -140.58
N THR A 272 61.97 38.94 -140.30
CA THR A 272 63.16 38.13 -140.59
C THR A 272 63.27 37.86 -142.08
N ASP A 273 62.18 37.47 -142.75
CA ASP A 273 62.14 37.31 -144.20
C ASP A 273 62.48 38.62 -144.93
N TRP A 274 61.96 39.74 -144.43
CA TRP A 274 62.25 41.06 -145.00
C TRP A 274 63.71 41.46 -144.82
N LYS A 275 64.29 41.16 -143.66
CA LYS A 275 65.72 41.34 -143.38
C LYS A 275 66.57 40.49 -144.33
N ASP A 276 66.25 39.22 -144.51
CA ASP A 276 67.01 38.29 -145.35
C ASP A 276 66.94 38.68 -146.84
N SER A 277 65.78 39.17 -147.30
CA SER A 277 65.62 39.72 -148.65
C SER A 277 66.49 40.96 -148.88
N LEU A 278 66.53 41.88 -147.90
CA LEU A 278 67.40 43.07 -147.95
C LEU A 278 68.88 42.71 -147.93
N GLU A 279 69.27 41.73 -147.11
CA GLU A 279 70.65 41.24 -147.04
C GLU A 279 71.09 40.63 -148.39
N ALA A 280 70.20 39.88 -149.05
CA ALA A 280 70.44 39.33 -150.38
C ALA A 280 70.62 40.41 -151.45
N GLU A 281 69.81 41.48 -151.43
CA GLU A 281 69.97 42.63 -152.33
C GLU A 281 71.29 43.37 -152.10
N ILE A 282 71.68 43.61 -150.83
CA ILE A 282 72.96 44.23 -150.49
C ILE A 282 74.12 43.36 -150.98
N GLN A 283 74.04 42.04 -150.84
CA GLN A 283 75.03 41.09 -151.35
C GLN A 283 75.14 41.14 -152.89
N ALA A 284 74.00 41.17 -153.59
CA ALA A 284 73.96 41.30 -155.05
C ALA A 284 74.56 42.62 -155.53
N THR A 285 74.24 43.72 -154.85
CA THR A 285 74.79 45.05 -155.15
C THR A 285 76.30 45.11 -154.88
N ARG A 286 76.77 44.48 -153.79
CA ARG A 286 78.21 44.32 -153.50
C ARG A 286 78.93 43.57 -154.62
N GLN A 287 78.36 42.48 -155.12
CA GLN A 287 78.94 41.75 -156.25
C GLN A 287 78.98 42.59 -157.54
N ALA A 288 77.95 43.40 -157.79
CA ALA A 288 77.91 44.30 -158.95
C ALA A 288 78.99 45.39 -158.87
N PHE A 289 79.17 46.02 -157.70
CA PHE A 289 80.25 46.99 -157.47
C PHE A 289 81.63 46.37 -157.63
N GLN A 290 81.84 45.16 -157.11
CA GLN A 290 83.12 44.46 -157.28
C GLN A 290 83.41 44.20 -158.77
N LYS A 291 82.42 43.72 -159.54
CA LYS A 291 82.56 43.53 -161.00
C LYS A 291 82.87 44.83 -161.74
N TYR A 292 82.26 45.95 -161.35
CA TYR A 292 82.52 47.25 -161.97
C TYR A 292 83.94 47.76 -161.67
N ILE A 293 84.39 47.65 -160.42
CA ILE A 293 85.73 48.05 -160.00
C ILE A 293 86.79 47.23 -160.74
N ASP A 294 86.59 45.91 -160.80
CA ASP A 294 87.52 44.99 -161.47
C ASP A 294 87.61 45.27 -162.98
N ALA A 295 86.51 45.66 -163.63
CA ALA A 295 86.48 46.00 -165.06
C ALA A 295 87.15 47.34 -165.39
N THR A 296 87.08 48.32 -164.49
CA THR A 296 87.52 49.70 -164.76
C THR A 296 88.97 49.95 -164.34
N PHE A 297 89.45 49.23 -163.32
CA PHE A 297 90.79 49.41 -162.76
C PHE A 297 91.49 48.07 -162.51
N PRO A 298 92.04 47.43 -163.56
CA PRO A 298 92.63 46.09 -163.47
C PRO A 298 93.90 46.00 -162.61
N ASN A 299 94.44 47.13 -162.13
CA ASN A 299 95.64 47.18 -161.29
C ASN A 299 95.33 47.28 -159.78
N LEU A 300 94.06 47.23 -159.36
CA LEU A 300 93.66 47.21 -157.95
C LEU A 300 93.43 45.78 -157.44
N SER A 301 93.80 45.51 -156.18
CA SER A 301 93.62 44.19 -155.54
C SER A 301 92.13 43.84 -155.33
N PRO A 302 91.71 42.56 -155.47
CA PRO A 302 90.32 42.14 -155.28
C PRO A 302 89.78 42.49 -153.88
N GLY A 303 88.49 42.83 -153.78
CA GLY A 303 87.80 43.08 -152.50
C GLY A 303 87.58 44.55 -152.12
N GLN A 304 87.86 45.48 -153.03
CA GLN A 304 87.63 46.93 -152.83
C GLN A 304 86.15 47.28 -152.59
N ALA A 305 85.19 46.49 -153.10
CA ALA A 305 83.76 46.70 -152.83
C ALA A 305 83.38 46.49 -151.35
N ASN A 306 84.21 45.78 -150.57
CA ASN A 306 83.98 45.56 -149.14
C ASN A 306 84.22 46.81 -148.28
N PHE A 307 84.95 47.80 -148.79
CA PHE A 307 85.17 49.07 -148.10
C PHE A 307 83.94 50.00 -148.21
N ILE A 308 83.22 49.93 -149.33
CA ILE A 308 82.02 50.75 -149.58
C ILE A 308 80.80 50.14 -148.87
N LEU A 309 80.71 48.81 -148.81
CA LEU A 309 79.65 48.08 -148.11
C LEU A 309 80.28 47.07 -147.13
N PRO A 310 80.40 47.38 -145.82
CA PRO A 310 80.89 46.46 -144.79
C PRO A 310 79.91 45.32 -144.48
N PHE A 311 80.42 44.16 -144.01
CA PHE A 311 79.56 43.06 -143.54
C PHE A 311 78.92 43.43 -142.19
N ARG A 312 77.65 43.03 -141.98
CA ARG A 312 77.05 43.06 -140.64
C ARG A 312 77.50 41.83 -139.85
N GLU A 313 77.80 42.05 -138.56
CA GLU A 313 78.00 41.00 -137.58
C GLU A 313 76.65 40.29 -137.31
N ALA A 314 76.63 38.96 -137.43
CA ALA A 314 75.45 38.16 -137.10
C ALA A 314 75.26 38.12 -135.57
N PHE A 315 74.07 38.53 -135.10
CA PHE A 315 73.69 38.47 -133.69
C PHE A 315 73.44 37.01 -133.25
N GLN A 316 74.13 36.56 -132.20
CA GLN A 316 73.83 35.30 -131.49
C GLN A 316 72.98 35.63 -130.25
N GLN A 317 71.76 35.08 -130.15
CA GLN A 317 70.91 35.16 -128.96
C GLN A 317 71.44 34.21 -127.87
N LYS A 318 71.55 34.71 -126.63
CA LYS A 318 71.75 33.91 -125.42
C LYS A 318 70.39 33.64 -124.79
N ASP A 319 70.02 32.37 -124.69
CA ASP A 319 68.86 31.93 -123.93
C ASP A 319 69.12 32.04 -122.41
N THR A 320 68.16 32.59 -121.68
CA THR A 320 68.07 32.62 -120.21
C THR A 320 67.65 31.25 -119.66
N PRO A 321 68.18 30.79 -118.50
CA PRO A 321 67.72 29.56 -117.87
C PRO A 321 66.48 29.78 -116.98
N GLU A 322 65.60 28.79 -117.02
CA GLU A 322 64.41 28.59 -116.18
C GLU A 322 64.81 28.41 -114.71
N GLU A 323 64.12 29.10 -113.79
CA GLU A 323 64.14 28.77 -112.36
C GLU A 323 62.92 27.89 -112.05
N GLU A 324 63.21 26.68 -111.57
CA GLU A 324 62.26 25.69 -111.10
C GLU A 324 61.58 26.14 -109.80
N GLU A 325 60.25 26.12 -109.81
CA GLU A 325 59.38 26.26 -108.64
C GLU A 325 59.59 25.08 -107.67
N ASN A 326 59.96 25.39 -106.42
CA ASN A 326 59.80 24.48 -105.29
C ASN A 326 58.53 24.85 -104.53
N SER A 327 57.53 23.97 -104.58
CA SER A 327 56.47 23.75 -103.60
C SER A 327 56.89 22.59 -102.69
N ASP A 328 56.68 22.54 -101.38
CA ASP A 328 55.96 23.36 -100.39
C ASP A 328 56.78 23.39 -99.09
#